data_AF-X0Z740-F1
#
_entry.id   AF-X0Z740-F1
#
_cell.length_a   1.000
_cell.length_b   1.000
_cell.length_c   1.000
_cell.angle_alpha   90.00
_cell.angle_beta   90.00
_cell.angle_gamma   90.00
#
_symmetry.space_group_name_H-M   'P 1'
#
loop_
_entity.id
_entity.type
_entity.pdbx_description
1 polymer ?
#
loop_
_entity_poly.entity_id
_entity_poly.type
_entity_poly.pdbx_seq_one_letter_code
_entity_poly.pdbx_strand_id
1 'polypeptide(L)' 'MTATGVILNLLNGLSYGMLLFLLASGLSIVLGLMGIWNLAHAGLFMVGGFVGWTIAVQYGMNFWLAAFVG' A
#
# COMPACT_ATOMS: atom_id res chain seq x y z
N MET A 1 -14.70 35.06 -18.76
CA MET A 1 -14.01 33.77 -18.98
C MET A 1 -13.96 33.53 -20.48
N THR A 2 -12.79 33.61 -21.09
CA THR A 2 -12.65 33.43 -22.55
C THR A 2 -12.81 31.94 -22.91
N ALA A 3 -13.41 31.63 -24.06
CA ALA A 3 -13.63 30.26 -24.51
C ALA A 3 -12.33 29.43 -24.56
N THR A 4 -11.21 30.08 -24.87
CA THR A 4 -9.85 29.51 -24.84
C THR A 4 -9.43 29.09 -23.43
N GLY A 5 -9.80 29.85 -22.39
CA GLY A 5 -9.48 29.51 -21.01
C GLY A 5 -10.23 28.27 -20.50
N VAL A 6 -11.45 28.05 -20.98
CA VAL A 6 -12.23 26.83 -20.68
C VAL A 6 -11.57 25.60 -21.30
N ILE A 7 -11.15 25.71 -22.57
CA ILE A 7 -10.45 24.64 -23.28
C ILE A 7 -9.13 24.29 -22.57
N LEU A 8 -8.33 25.29 -22.19
CA LEU A 8 -7.07 25.08 -21.48
C LEU A 8 -7.26 24.41 -20.11
N ASN A 9 -8.31 24.77 -19.35
CA ASN A 9 -8.61 24.11 -18.08
C ASN A 9 -9.06 22.66 -18.27
N LEU A 10 -9.83 22.36 -19.32
CA LEU A 10 -10.21 20.99 -19.66
C LEU A 10 -9.00 20.14 -20.04
N LEU A 11 -8.09 20.67 -20.86
CA LEU A 11 -6.83 20.00 -21.20
C LEU A 11 -5.93 19.79 -19.98
N ASN A 12 -5.84 20.77 -19.07
CA ASN A 12 -5.10 20.60 -17.82
C ASN A 12 -5.73 19.53 -16.93
N GLY A 13 -7.05 19.56 -16.74
CA GLY A 13 -7.78 18.55 -15.96
C GLY A 13 -7.60 17.14 -16.53
N LEU A 14 -7.63 16.99 -17.85
CA LEU A 14 -7.34 15.73 -18.53
C LEU A 14 -5.89 15.28 -18.28
N SER A 15 -4.93 16.19 -18.39
CA SER A 15 -3.50 15.87 -18.19
C SER A 15 -3.23 15.40 -16.76
N TYR A 16 -3.72 16.13 -15.75
CA TYR A 16 -3.65 15.70 -14.35
C TYR A 16 -4.43 14.40 -14.10
N GLY A 17 -5.60 14.26 -14.72
CA GLY A 17 -6.41 13.03 -14.64
C GLY A 17 -5.67 11.81 -15.18
N MET A 18 -4.95 11.94 -16.30
CA MET A 18 -4.13 10.86 -16.87
C MET A 18 -2.96 10.49 -15.96
N LEU A 19 -2.30 11.46 -15.32
CA LEU A 19 -1.25 11.19 -14.33
C LEU A 19 -1.78 10.41 -13.13
N LEU A 20 -2.91 10.84 -12.57
CA LEU A 20 -3.56 10.15 -11.45
C LEU A 20 -4.07 8.75 -11.86
N PHE A 21 -4.60 8.61 -13.07
CA PHE A 21 -5.03 7.33 -13.63
C PHE A 21 -3.87 6.35 -13.81
N LEU A 22 -2.72 6.83 -14.31
CA LEU A 22 -1.52 6.01 -14.45
C LEU A 22 -1.02 5.53 -13.08
N LEU A 23 -0.97 6.42 -12.09
CA LEU A 23 -0.59 6.07 -10.72
C LEU A 23 -1.52 5.01 -10.11
N ALA A 24 -2.84 5.20 -10.24
CA ALA A 24 -3.84 4.28 -9.71
C ALA A 24 -3.82 2.92 -10.42
N SER A 25 -3.71 2.90 -11.75
CA SER A 25 -3.64 1.66 -12.53
C SER A 25 -2.36 0.87 -12.24
N GLY A 26 -1.24 1.55 -12.00
CA GLY A 26 0.01 0.92 -11.55
C GLY A 26 -0.16 0.14 -10.25
N LEU A 27 -0.79 0.75 -9.23
CA LEU A 27 -1.06 0.07 -7.96
C LEU A 27 -2.03 -1.12 -8.15
N SER A 28 -3.05 -0.95 -8.98
CA SER A 28 -4.00 -2.03 -9.30
C SER A 28 -3.35 -3.20 -10.01
N ILE A 29 -2.40 -2.96 -10.92
CA ILE A 29 -1.68 -4.01 -11.64
C ILE A 29 -0.74 -4.76 -10.69
N VAL A 30 0.00 -4.05 -9.85
CA VAL A 30 0.91 -4.67 -8.87
C VAL A 30 0.14 -5.56 -7.89
N LEU A 31 -0.95 -5.06 -7.30
CA LEU A 31 -1.77 -5.83 -6.37
C LEU A 31 -2.57 -6.95 -7.06
N GLY A 32 -3.09 -6.69 -8.26
CA GLY A 32 -3.85 -7.67 -9.05
C GLY A 32 -3.00 -8.84 -9.56
N LEU A 33 -1.75 -8.57 -9.97
CA LEU A 33 -0.84 -9.61 -10.49
C LEU A 33 -0.18 -10.41 -9.37
N MET A 34 0.09 -9.81 -8.21
CA MET A 34 0.57 -10.53 -7.03
C MET A 34 -0.50 -11.46 -6.43
N GLY A 35 -1.77 -11.37 -6.86
CA GLY A 35 -2.88 -12.15 -6.30
C GLY A 35 -3.23 -11.76 -4.86
N ILE A 36 -2.63 -10.69 -4.34
CA ILE A 36 -2.80 -10.18 -2.97
C ILE A 36 -3.65 -8.92 -3.07
N TRP A 37 -4.93 -9.06 -2.73
CA TRP A 37 -5.91 -7.98 -2.85
C TRP A 37 -5.76 -6.89 -1.77
N ASN A 38 -4.92 -7.09 -0.75
CA ASN A 38 -4.94 -6.20 0.41
C ASN A 38 -3.58 -6.03 1.12
N LEU A 39 -3.11 -4.79 1.20
CA LEU A 39 -1.90 -4.37 1.92
C LEU A 39 -2.01 -4.59 3.44
N ALA A 40 -3.22 -4.54 4.01
CA ALA A 40 -3.44 -4.73 5.44
C ALA A 40 -3.09 -6.14 5.89
N HIS A 41 -3.26 -7.16 5.04
CA HIS A 41 -2.89 -8.54 5.38
C HIS A 41 -1.36 -8.67 5.56
N ALA A 42 -0.57 -8.15 4.62
CA ALA A 42 0.88 -8.12 4.73
C ALA A 42 1.35 -7.25 5.91
N GLY A 43 0.68 -6.12 6.15
CA GLY A 43 0.97 -5.25 7.29
C GLY A 43 0.73 -5.93 8.64
N LEU A 44 -0.41 -6.59 8.84
CA LEU A 44 -0.73 -7.32 10.06
C LEU A 44 0.26 -8.48 10.29
N PHE A 45 0.62 -9.21 9.24
CA PHE A 45 1.62 -10.28 9.32
C PHE A 45 3.00 -9.77 9.74
N MET A 46 3.44 -8.63 9.19
CA MET A 46 4.72 -8.03 9.55
C MET A 46 4.74 -7.50 10.99
N VAL A 47 3.62 -6.95 11.48
CA VAL A 47 3.49 -6.52 12.88
C VAL A 47 3.56 -7.71 13.83
N GLY A 48 2.80 -8.78 13.57
CA GLY A 48 2.85 -10.01 14.36
C GLY A 48 4.26 -10.62 14.39
N GLY A 49 4.87 -10.77 13.20
CA GLY A 49 6.25 -11.26 13.09
C GLY A 49 7.27 -10.39 13.83
N PHE A 50 7.12 -9.06 13.80
CA PHE A 50 7.99 -8.17 14.57
C PHE A 50 7.79 -8.32 16.08
N VAL A 51 6.54 -8.41 16.54
CA VAL A 51 6.23 -8.66 17.96
C VAL A 51 6.84 -9.99 18.42
N GLY A 52 6.65 -11.07 17.67
CA GLY A 52 7.27 -12.37 17.97
C GLY A 52 8.79 -12.31 17.98
N TRP A 53 9.41 -11.65 17.00
CA TRP A 53 10.86 -11.45 16.95
C TRP A 53 11.38 -10.67 18.16
N THR A 54 10.70 -9.58 18.56
CA THR A 54 11.12 -8.80 19.74
C THR A 54 11.05 -9.64 21.02
N ILE A 55 10.00 -10.44 21.21
CA ILE A 55 9.85 -11.30 22.39
C ILE A 55 10.93 -12.39 22.42
N ALA A 56 11.18 -13.05 21.29
CA ALA A 56 12.16 -14.13 21.21
C ALA A 56 13.61 -13.63 21.35
N VAL A 57 13.94 -12.51 20.69
CA VAL A 57 15.34 -12.05 20.57
C VAL A 57 15.71 -11.00 21.61
N GLN A 58 14.87 -9.98 21.82
CA GLN A 58 15.19 -8.89 22.77
C GLN A 58 14.93 -9.30 24.21
N TYR A 59 13.83 -10.01 24.47
CA TYR A 59 13.47 -10.47 25.81
C TYR A 59 13.97 -11.88 26.14
N GLY A 60 14.58 -12.58 25.17
CA GLY A 60 15.14 -13.92 25.36
C GLY A 60 14.10 -14.98 25.76
N MET A 61 12.82 -14.74 25.46
CA MET A 61 11.73 -15.62 25.85
C MET A 61 11.65 -16.86 24.95
N ASN A 62 10.94 -17.87 25.44
CA ASN A 62 10.79 -19.16 24.76
C ASN A 62 10.14 -18.98 23.37
N PHE A 63 10.68 -19.65 22.35
CA PHE A 63 10.24 -19.54 20.96
C PHE A 63 8.73 -19.79 20.80
N TRP A 64 8.20 -20.78 21.52
CA TRP A 64 6.78 -21.13 21.48
C TRP A 64 5.87 -20.04 22.04
N LEU A 65 6.32 -19.29 23.04
CA LEU A 65 5.58 -18.14 23.57
C LEU A 65 5.61 -16.97 22.60
N ALA A 66 6.77 -16.70 22.00
CA ALA A 66 6.93 -15.66 21.00
C ALA A 66 6.07 -15.90 19.75
N ALA A 67 5.99 -17.14 19.26
CA ALA A 67 5.20 -17.52 18.10
C ALA A 67 3.67 -17.53 18.33
N PHE A 68 3.22 -17.59 19.59
CA PHE A 68 1.80 -17.55 19.92
C PHE A 68 1.29 -16.11 20.14
N VAL A 69 2.19 -15.22 20.59
CA VAL A 69 1.87 -13.82 20.89
C VAL A 69 2.04 -12.90 19.68
N GLY A 70 3.02 -13.19 18.81
CA GLY A 70 3.26 -12.46 17.56
C GLY A 70 2.59 -13.13 16.38
#